data_AF-A0A424P082-F1
#
_entry.id   AF-A0A424P082-F1
#
_cell.length_a   1.000
_cell.length_b   1.000
_cell.length_c   1.000
_cell.angle_alpha   90.00
_cell.angle_beta   90.00
_cell.angle_gamma   90.00
#
_symmetry.space_group_name_H-M   'P 1'
#
loop_
_entity.id
_entity.type
_entity.pdbx_description
1 polymer ?
#
loop_
_entity_poly.entity_id
_entity_poly.type
_entity_poly.pdbx_seq_one_letter_code
_entity_poly.pdbx_strand_id
1 'polypeptide(L)'
;MKIIAHRANLEGPDKYLENTISQIEKCIKLGFDVECDLRFIDGEYLLGHDEGIHTIDINDLKKYADSLWIHCKNLQALEMLSQGNNRKILNFFWHQTDMYTLTSKGFIWSFPGNKLSPNCVQVMPELNMEVRDVKHLDKSQIYGICTDYPILLK
;
A
#
# COMPACT_ATOMS: atom_id res chain seq x y z
N MET A 1 -4.84 -15.05 -0.52
CA MET A 1 -4.40 -13.95 0.37
C MET A 1 -3.13 -13.34 -0.18
N LYS A 2 -3.17 -12.04 -0.53
CA LYS A 2 -1.99 -11.26 -0.91
C LYS A 2 -1.19 -10.86 0.33
N ILE A 3 0.14 -10.81 0.21
CA ILE A 3 1.03 -10.19 1.20
C ILE A 3 1.55 -8.91 0.55
N ILE A 4 1.27 -7.79 1.19
CA ILE A 4 1.57 -6.44 0.72
C ILE A 4 2.61 -5.84 1.67
N ALA A 5 3.77 -5.46 1.13
CA ALA A 5 4.81 -4.77 1.88
C ALA A 5 4.38 -3.31 2.12
N HIS A 6 4.07 -2.96 3.37
CA HIS A 6 3.71 -1.59 3.76
C HIS A 6 4.90 -0.68 3.52
N ARG A 7 4.73 0.38 2.72
CA ARG A 7 5.79 1.31 2.29
C ARG A 7 7.03 0.65 1.68
N ALA A 8 6.90 -0.56 1.14
CA ALA A 8 8.01 -1.41 0.70
C ALA A 8 8.98 -1.88 1.82
N ASN A 9 8.52 -1.97 3.06
CA ASN A 9 9.26 -2.59 4.16
C ASN A 9 9.28 -4.12 4.04
N LEU A 10 10.38 -4.76 4.45
CA LEU A 10 10.55 -6.21 4.39
C LEU A 10 10.61 -6.88 5.77
N GLU A 11 11.29 -6.23 6.72
CA GLU A 11 11.60 -6.75 8.05
C GLU A 11 11.34 -5.71 9.15
N GLY A 12 10.44 -4.77 8.88
CA GLY A 12 10.14 -3.62 9.73
C GLY A 12 10.37 -2.27 9.03
N PRO A 13 9.94 -1.16 9.65
CA PRO A 13 10.10 0.18 9.10
C PRO A 13 11.57 0.59 8.91
N ASP A 14 11.92 1.05 7.71
CA ASP A 14 13.21 1.66 7.42
C ASP A 14 13.05 2.99 6.66
N LYS A 15 13.19 4.11 7.38
CA LYS A 15 13.04 5.47 6.85
C LYS A 15 13.98 5.82 5.67
N TYR A 16 15.04 5.05 5.45
CA TYR A 16 15.98 5.28 4.35
C TYR A 16 15.65 4.46 3.09
N LEU A 17 14.86 3.40 3.23
CA LEU A 17 14.51 2.50 2.14
C LEU A 17 13.01 2.54 1.78
N GLU A 18 12.15 2.83 2.75
CA GLU A 18 10.71 2.89 2.55
C GLU A 18 10.36 3.90 1.45
N ASN A 19 9.30 3.61 0.69
CA ASN A 19 8.80 4.49 -0.35
C ASN A 19 9.85 4.85 -1.44
N THR A 20 10.85 4.00 -1.69
CA THR A 20 11.78 4.16 -2.82
C THR A 20 11.45 3.22 -3.98
N ILE A 21 11.67 3.67 -5.22
CA ILE A 21 11.43 2.85 -6.42
C ILE A 21 12.26 1.55 -6.40
N SER A 22 13.52 1.62 -5.96
CA SER A 22 14.40 0.45 -5.87
C SER A 22 13.89 -0.58 -4.86
N GLN A 23 13.37 -0.13 -3.71
CA GLN A 23 12.82 -1.01 -2.70
C GLN A 23 11.46 -1.60 -3.11
N ILE A 24 10.61 -0.81 -3.78
CA ILE A 24 9.36 -1.29 -4.41
C ILE A 24 9.68 -2.43 -5.38
N GLU A 25 10.61 -2.22 -6.30
CA GLU A 25 11.03 -3.24 -7.28
C GLU A 25 11.57 -4.50 -6.59
N LYS A 26 12.37 -4.33 -5.53
CA LYS A 26 12.90 -5.44 -4.73
C LYS A 26 11.77 -6.28 -4.11
N CYS A 27 10.78 -5.64 -3.48
CA CYS A 27 9.66 -6.33 -2.86
C CYS A 27 8.83 -7.12 -3.88
N ILE A 28 8.57 -6.51 -5.05
CA ILE A 28 7.84 -7.17 -6.14
C ILE A 28 8.61 -8.37 -6.70
N LYS A 29 9.93 -8.24 -6.89
CA LYS A 29 10.80 -9.38 -7.30
C LYS A 29 10.79 -10.53 -6.30
N LEU A 30 10.59 -10.23 -5.01
CA LEU A 30 10.43 -11.23 -3.96
C LEU A 30 9.02 -11.85 -3.91
N GLY A 31 8.09 -11.39 -4.74
CA GLY A 31 6.73 -11.92 -4.87
C GLY A 31 5.71 -11.25 -3.95
N PHE A 32 6.03 -10.09 -3.38
CA PHE A 32 5.09 -9.29 -2.60
C PHE A 32 4.39 -8.27 -3.49
N ASP A 33 3.13 -7.97 -3.17
CA ASP A 33 2.54 -6.69 -3.57
C ASP A 33 3.14 -5.58 -2.67
N VAL A 34 2.97 -4.31 -3.02
CA VAL A 34 3.57 -3.19 -2.29
C VAL A 34 2.56 -2.07 -2.11
N GLU A 35 2.46 -1.57 -0.89
CA GLU A 35 1.81 -0.31 -0.60
C GLU A 35 2.87 0.80 -0.58
N CYS A 36 2.53 1.97 -1.11
CA CYS A 36 3.40 3.14 -1.05
C CYS A 36 2.61 4.43 -0.88
N ASP A 37 3.21 5.36 -0.14
CA ASP A 37 2.69 6.70 0.09
C ASP A 37 3.05 7.64 -1.08
N LEU A 38 2.05 8.34 -1.62
CA LEU A 38 2.23 9.29 -2.71
C LEU A 38 1.63 10.66 -2.38
N ARG A 39 2.40 11.71 -2.64
CA ARG A 39 1.98 13.11 -2.62
C ARG A 39 2.08 13.71 -4.03
N PHE A 40 1.29 14.76 -4.27
CA PHE A 40 1.46 15.63 -5.42
C PHE A 40 1.60 17.08 -4.95
N ILE A 41 2.79 17.66 -5.11
CA ILE A 41 3.13 18.99 -4.57
C ILE A 41 3.83 19.76 -5.69
N ASP A 42 3.41 21.01 -5.93
CA ASP A 42 4.03 21.93 -6.89
C ASP A 42 4.23 21.35 -8.31
N GLY A 43 3.30 20.50 -8.75
CA GLY A 43 3.33 19.89 -10.09
C GLY A 43 4.10 18.57 -10.19
N GLU A 44 4.67 18.09 -9.08
CA GLU A 44 5.49 16.89 -9.02
C GLU A 44 4.83 15.77 -8.21
N TYR A 45 5.12 14.52 -8.57
CA TYR A 45 4.77 13.35 -7.77
C TYR A 45 5.92 13.01 -6.84
N LEU A 46 5.64 12.84 -5.54
CA LEU A 46 6.64 12.53 -4.53
C LEU A 46 6.24 11.28 -3.74
N LEU A 47 7.14 10.30 -3.64
CA LEU A 47 6.97 9.16 -2.75
C LEU A 47 7.42 9.52 -1.33
N GLY A 48 6.65 9.06 -0.32
CA GLY A 48 6.99 9.21 1.10
C GLY A 48 5.81 9.62 1.98
N HIS A 49 5.86 9.21 3.25
CA HIS A 49 4.78 9.38 4.22
C HIS A 49 4.61 10.84 4.69
N ASP A 50 5.62 11.39 5.38
CA ASP A 50 5.50 12.67 6.08
C ASP A 50 5.82 13.88 5.20
N GLU A 51 6.96 13.87 4.48
CA GLU A 51 7.41 15.04 3.71
C GLU A 51 7.47 14.85 2.19
N GLY A 52 7.21 13.64 1.66
CA GLY A 52 7.39 13.37 0.23
C GLY A 52 8.86 13.51 -0.17
N ILE A 53 9.63 12.44 0.03
CA ILE A 53 11.10 12.48 0.04
C ILE A 53 11.67 12.37 -1.39
N HIS A 54 10.96 11.68 -2.29
CA HIS A 54 11.50 11.31 -3.61
C HIS A 54 10.58 11.74 -4.74
N THR A 55 10.97 12.77 -5.50
CA THR A 55 10.32 13.09 -6.78
C THR A 55 10.46 11.93 -7.76
N ILE A 56 9.37 11.57 -8.42
CA ILE A 56 9.30 10.46 -9.39
C ILE A 56 8.52 10.84 -10.66
N ASP A 57 8.72 10.08 -11.74
CA ASP A 57 7.76 10.04 -12.84
C ASP A 57 6.65 9.03 -12.48
N ILE A 58 5.39 9.42 -12.62
CA ILE A 58 4.24 8.53 -12.41
C ILE A 58 4.31 7.25 -13.27
N ASN A 59 4.99 7.29 -14.41
CA ASN A 59 5.21 6.14 -15.26
C ASN A 59 6.09 5.07 -14.60
N ASP A 60 6.93 5.42 -13.62
CA ASP A 60 7.68 4.45 -12.83
C ASP A 60 6.74 3.58 -11.97
N LEU A 61 5.66 4.15 -11.44
CA LEU A 61 4.64 3.38 -10.73
C LEU A 61 3.79 2.54 -11.69
N LYS A 62 3.49 3.05 -12.89
CA LYS A 62 2.68 2.30 -13.87
C LYS A 62 3.32 0.98 -14.31
N LYS A 63 4.66 0.87 -14.29
CA LYS A 63 5.39 -0.38 -14.55
C LYS A 63 4.98 -1.51 -13.60
N TYR A 64 4.51 -1.17 -12.41
CA TYR A 64 4.19 -2.08 -11.32
C TYR A 64 2.70 -2.05 -10.93
N ALA A 65 1.83 -1.55 -11.82
CA ALA A 65 0.42 -1.26 -11.53
C ALA A 65 -0.42 -2.46 -11.04
N ASP A 66 -0.01 -3.68 -11.37
CA ASP A 66 -0.69 -4.92 -10.96
C ASP A 66 -0.33 -5.37 -9.53
N SER A 67 0.74 -4.82 -8.96
CA SER A 67 1.25 -5.15 -7.62
C SER A 67 1.32 -3.95 -6.68
N LEU A 68 0.96 -2.74 -7.15
CA LEU A 68 1.01 -1.52 -6.34
C LEU A 68 -0.34 -1.12 -5.74
N TRP A 69 -0.29 -0.65 -4.50
CA TRP A 69 -1.37 -0.10 -3.71
C TRP A 69 -0.96 1.32 -3.28
N ILE A 70 -1.52 2.35 -3.89
CA ILE A 70 -1.02 3.72 -3.69
C ILE A 70 -1.88 4.46 -2.64
N HIS A 71 -1.30 4.73 -1.47
CA HIS A 71 -1.92 5.59 -0.46
C HIS A 71 -1.65 7.06 -0.80
N CYS A 72 -2.66 7.76 -1.29
CA CYS A 72 -2.58 9.20 -1.51
C CYS A 72 -2.54 9.94 -0.16
N LYS A 73 -1.51 10.77 0.06
CA LYS A 73 -1.29 11.53 1.31
C LYS A 73 -1.69 13.00 1.25
N ASN A 74 -2.13 13.46 0.09
CA ASN A 74 -2.85 14.72 -0.06
C ASN A 74 -3.97 14.63 -1.11
N LEU A 75 -4.89 15.60 -1.06
CA LEU A 75 -6.02 15.68 -1.99
C LEU A 75 -5.55 15.76 -3.45
N GLN A 76 -4.46 16.49 -3.69
CA GLN A 76 -3.90 16.68 -5.03
C GLN A 76 -3.44 15.35 -5.64
N ALA A 77 -2.78 14.47 -4.88
CA ALA A 77 -2.42 13.14 -5.37
C ALA A 77 -3.69 12.34 -5.74
N LEU A 78 -4.70 12.37 -4.87
CA LEU A 78 -5.96 11.66 -5.13
C LEU A 78 -6.67 12.18 -6.38
N GLU A 79 -6.73 13.49 -6.57
CA GLU A 79 -7.32 14.13 -7.74
C GLU A 79 -6.56 13.76 -9.02
N MET A 80 -5.23 13.88 -9.01
CA MET A 80 -4.38 13.59 -10.16
C MET A 80 -4.44 12.11 -10.59
N LEU A 81 -4.55 11.18 -9.64
CA LEU A 81 -4.72 9.76 -9.96
C LEU A 81 -6.16 9.42 -10.40
N SER A 82 -7.15 10.20 -9.97
CA SER A 82 -8.56 10.02 -10.34
C SER A 82 -8.90 10.47 -11.77
N GLN A 83 -7.94 11.04 -12.48
CA GLN A 83 -8.13 11.56 -13.83
C GLN A 83 -7.47 10.67 -14.91
N GLY A 84 -8.04 10.74 -16.12
CA GLY A 84 -7.45 10.17 -17.33
C GLY A 84 -7.09 8.68 -17.24
N ASN A 85 -5.92 8.32 -17.77
CA ASN A 85 -5.45 6.94 -17.81
C ASN A 85 -4.96 6.43 -16.44
N ASN A 86 -4.54 7.30 -15.53
CA ASN A 86 -4.09 6.90 -14.19
C ASN A 86 -5.20 6.12 -13.47
N ARG A 87 -6.44 6.62 -13.54
CA ARG A 87 -7.62 6.00 -12.92
C ARG A 87 -7.87 4.55 -13.38
N LYS A 88 -7.56 4.25 -14.64
CA LYS A 88 -7.82 2.93 -15.23
C LYS A 88 -6.73 1.91 -14.90
N ILE A 89 -5.50 2.38 -14.68
CA ILE A 89 -4.30 1.54 -14.58
C ILE A 89 -3.93 1.32 -13.11
N LEU A 90 -3.88 2.40 -12.32
CA LEU A 90 -3.33 2.39 -10.97
C LEU A 90 -4.41 2.09 -9.93
N ASN A 91 -4.02 1.33 -8.89
CA ASN A 91 -4.83 1.13 -7.70
C ASN A 91 -4.42 2.14 -6.63
N PHE A 92 -5.31 3.02 -6.22
CA PHE A 92 -5.01 4.08 -5.26
C PHE A 92 -6.20 4.33 -4.33
N PHE A 93 -5.93 4.94 -3.19
CA PHE A 93 -6.94 5.24 -2.18
C PHE A 93 -6.48 6.36 -1.25
N TRP A 94 -7.43 6.95 -0.56
CA TRP A 94 -7.19 7.80 0.60
C TRP A 94 -7.65 7.10 1.86
N HIS A 95 -6.87 7.25 2.93
CA HIS A 95 -7.18 6.70 4.24
C HIS A 95 -6.43 7.46 5.33
N GLN A 96 -7.01 7.61 6.51
CA GLN A 96 -6.30 8.01 7.73
C GLN A 96 -6.64 7.07 8.89
N THR A 97 -7.79 7.31 9.53
CA THR A 97 -8.32 6.51 10.64
C THR A 97 -9.72 5.98 10.34
N ASP A 98 -10.11 6.02 9.06
CA ASP A 98 -11.38 5.48 8.57
C ASP A 98 -11.43 3.98 8.86
N MET A 99 -12.51 3.49 9.48
CA MET A 99 -12.66 2.05 9.74
C MET A 99 -12.47 1.23 8.45
N TYR A 100 -13.01 1.74 7.34
CA TYR A 100 -12.86 1.17 6.01
C TYR A 100 -12.80 2.28 4.97
N THR A 101 -12.00 2.09 3.92
CA THR A 101 -12.05 2.89 2.69
C THR A 101 -12.10 1.97 1.46
N LEU A 102 -12.51 2.51 0.32
CA LEU A 102 -12.50 1.76 -0.94
C LEU A 102 -11.31 2.20 -1.78
N THR A 103 -10.61 1.26 -2.40
CA THR A 103 -9.61 1.58 -3.42
C THR A 103 -10.26 1.85 -4.77
N SER A 104 -9.54 2.52 -5.67
CA SER A 104 -9.99 2.81 -7.03
C SER A 104 -10.33 1.55 -7.84
N LYS A 105 -9.76 0.39 -7.47
CA LYS A 105 -10.09 -0.94 -8.05
C LYS A 105 -11.15 -1.72 -7.26
N GLY A 106 -11.78 -1.13 -6.24
CA GLY A 106 -12.93 -1.70 -5.53
C GLY A 106 -12.59 -2.66 -4.38
N PHE A 107 -11.32 -2.69 -3.92
CA PHE A 107 -10.95 -3.43 -2.71
C PHE A 107 -11.30 -2.61 -1.47
N ILE A 108 -11.61 -3.29 -0.37
CA ILE A 108 -11.88 -2.64 0.91
C ILE A 108 -10.56 -2.58 1.69
N TRP A 109 -10.03 -1.40 1.96
CA TRP A 109 -8.88 -1.22 2.84
C TRP A 109 -9.39 -1.00 4.27
N SER A 110 -9.02 -1.89 5.19
CA SER A 110 -9.57 -1.98 6.54
C SER A 110 -8.53 -1.55 7.57
N PHE A 111 -8.90 -0.60 8.43
CA PHE A 111 -8.05 -0.18 9.56
C PHE A 111 -7.89 -1.33 10.58
N PRO A 112 -6.78 -1.41 11.31
CA PRO A 112 -6.52 -2.48 12.27
C PRO A 112 -7.69 -2.72 13.23
N GLY A 113 -8.00 -3.99 13.52
CA GLY A 113 -8.96 -4.39 14.57
C GLY A 113 -10.44 -4.40 14.15
N ASN A 114 -10.72 -4.07 12.89
CA ASN A 114 -12.08 -4.09 12.34
C ASN A 114 -12.52 -5.47 11.85
N LYS A 115 -13.83 -5.62 11.62
CA LYS A 115 -14.41 -6.85 11.06
C LYS A 115 -14.01 -6.98 9.59
N LEU A 116 -13.53 -8.16 9.21
CA LEU A 116 -13.06 -8.43 7.86
C LEU A 116 -14.12 -9.08 6.97
N SER A 117 -13.87 -9.01 5.67
CA SER A 117 -14.62 -9.71 4.62
C SER A 117 -13.65 -10.22 3.56
N PRO A 118 -14.05 -11.17 2.70
CA PRO A 118 -13.18 -11.74 1.67
C PRO A 118 -12.57 -10.73 0.68
N ASN A 119 -13.12 -9.51 0.59
CA ASN A 119 -12.61 -8.43 -0.26
C ASN A 119 -11.76 -7.39 0.51
N CYS A 120 -11.51 -7.62 1.81
CA CYS A 120 -10.73 -6.70 2.65
C CYS A 120 -9.24 -6.94 2.52
N VAL A 121 -8.47 -5.85 2.45
CA VAL A 121 -7.06 -5.81 2.82
C VAL A 121 -6.98 -5.26 4.24
N GLN A 122 -6.39 -6.03 5.15
CA GLN A 122 -6.11 -5.54 6.50
C GLN A 122 -4.75 -4.85 6.52
N VAL A 123 -4.73 -3.57 6.88
CA VAL A 123 -3.47 -2.83 7.06
C VAL A 123 -2.99 -2.95 8.50
N MET A 124 -1.68 -3.07 8.67
CA MET A 124 -0.94 -3.13 9.93
C MET A 124 -1.62 -3.99 11.01
N PRO A 125 -1.93 -5.29 10.74
CA PRO A 125 -2.49 -6.17 11.76
C PRO A 125 -1.60 -6.28 13.01
N GLU A 126 -0.29 -6.05 12.87
CA GLU A 126 0.70 -6.02 13.95
C GLU A 126 0.41 -5.00 15.07
N LEU A 127 -0.48 -4.03 14.84
CA LEU A 127 -0.91 -3.10 15.87
C LEU A 127 -1.88 -3.72 16.89
N ASN A 128 -2.51 -4.84 16.54
CA ASN A 128 -3.54 -5.49 17.38
C ASN A 128 -3.28 -6.98 17.63
N MET A 129 -2.27 -7.57 17.00
CA MET A 129 -1.86 -8.96 17.22
C MET A 129 -0.39 -9.17 16.89
N GLU A 130 0.19 -10.25 17.40
CA GLU A 130 1.55 -10.65 17.05
C GLU A 130 1.65 -10.95 15.54
N VAL A 131 2.68 -10.45 14.86
CA VAL A 131 2.90 -10.69 13.41
C VAL A 131 2.87 -12.19 13.09
N ARG A 132 3.41 -13.02 13.99
CA ARG A 132 3.46 -14.47 13.80
C ARG A 132 2.08 -15.12 13.78
N ASP A 133 1.08 -14.48 14.39
CA ASP A 133 -0.29 -14.98 14.44
C ASP A 133 -1.10 -14.57 13.20
N VAL A 134 -0.64 -13.55 12.48
CA VAL A 134 -1.23 -13.08 11.22
C VAL A 134 -1.30 -14.20 10.17
N LYS A 135 -0.31 -15.10 10.14
CA LYS A 135 -0.29 -16.26 9.24
C LYS A 135 -1.43 -17.26 9.49
N HIS A 136 -2.04 -17.20 10.67
CA HIS A 136 -3.15 -18.06 11.09
C HIS A 136 -4.53 -17.48 10.74
N LEU A 137 -4.58 -16.26 10.18
CA LEU A 137 -5.83 -15.69 9.68
C LEU A 137 -6.43 -16.57 8.57
N ASP A 138 -7.74 -16.81 8.66
CA ASP A 138 -8.46 -17.57 7.66
C ASP A 138 -8.45 -16.83 6.32
N LYS A 139 -7.75 -17.42 5.35
CA LYS A 139 -7.59 -16.88 3.99
C LYS A 139 -8.91 -16.79 3.23
N SER A 140 -9.97 -17.45 3.69
CA SER A 140 -11.32 -17.31 3.11
C SER A 140 -12.01 -16.01 3.53
N GLN A 141 -11.54 -15.37 4.61
CA GLN A 141 -12.17 -14.19 5.21
C GLN A 141 -11.47 -12.87 4.85
N ILE A 142 -10.38 -12.91 4.08
CA ILE A 142 -9.57 -11.73 3.77
C ILE A 142 -8.88 -11.83 2.41
N TYR A 143 -8.85 -10.72 1.66
CA TYR A 143 -8.19 -10.64 0.37
C TYR A 143 -6.66 -10.57 0.52
N GLY A 144 -6.16 -9.74 1.44
CA GLY A 144 -4.73 -9.53 1.63
C GLY A 144 -4.37 -8.83 2.93
N ILE A 145 -3.07 -8.76 3.20
CA ILE A 145 -2.53 -8.16 4.41
C ILE A 145 -1.41 -7.20 4.01
N CYS A 146 -1.48 -5.98 4.52
CA CYS A 146 -0.43 -4.97 4.37
C CYS A 146 0.30 -4.81 5.70
N THR A 147 1.60 -5.11 5.74
CA THR A 147 2.39 -5.17 6.98
C THR A 147 3.82 -4.67 6.74
N ASP A 148 4.47 -4.19 7.79
CA ASP A 148 5.90 -3.85 7.75
C ASP A 148 6.82 -5.08 7.74
N TYR A 149 6.29 -6.27 8.03
CA TYR A 149 7.06 -7.51 8.20
C TYR A 149 6.65 -8.64 7.23
N PRO A 150 6.54 -8.40 5.91
CA PRO A 150 6.02 -9.40 4.97
C PRO A 150 6.87 -10.68 4.89
N ILE A 151 8.18 -10.61 5.17
CA ILE A 151 9.06 -11.79 5.18
C ILE A 151 8.63 -12.82 6.25
N LEU A 152 8.10 -12.38 7.39
CA LEU A 152 7.67 -13.29 8.46
C LEU A 152 6.38 -14.06 8.11
N LEU A 153 5.69 -13.66 7.05
CA LEU A 153 4.42 -14.25 6.58
C LEU A 153 4.58 -15.16 5.37
N LYS A 154 5.78 -15.23 4.80
CA LYS A 154 6.12 -16.06 3.63
C LYS A 154 6.59 -17.45 4.06
#